data_AF-A0A6P6RKA6-F1
#
_entry.id   AF-A0A6P6RKA6-F1
#
_cell.length_a   1.000
_cell.length_b   1.000
_cell.length_c   1.000
_cell.angle_alpha   90.00
_cell.angle_beta   90.00
_cell.angle_gamma   90.00
#
_symmetry.space_group_name_H-M   'P 1'
#
loop_
_entity.id
_entity.type
_entity.pdbx_description
1 polymer ?
#
loop_
_entity_poly.entity_id
_entity_poly.type
_entity_poly.pdbx_seq_one_letter_code
_entity_poly.pdbx_strand_id
1 'polypeptide(L)'
;MQPNEMNVFLAVFCVLSILQLCDGVSSSGECYFNSKASCEHNGRVFDIGDVWINDECFQCVCFEPFGVGCCELGKQPVDYPPWCEAIRKADSCTVAVVMKANHKLPCLFGGKSRLWKSENDALF
;
A
#
# COMPACT_ATOMS: atom_id res chain seq x y z
N MET A 1 -4.97 38.16 -20.96
CA MET A 1 -5.29 36.76 -21.30
C MET A 1 -6.56 36.75 -22.14
N GLN A 2 -6.55 36.20 -23.36
CA GLN A 2 -7.79 36.03 -24.13
C GLN A 2 -8.70 35.00 -23.41
N PRO A 3 -10.04 35.14 -23.46
CA PRO A 3 -10.98 34.25 -22.75
C PRO A 3 -10.84 32.77 -23.15
N ASN A 4 -10.37 32.51 -24.37
CA ASN A 4 -10.10 31.15 -24.86
C ASN A 4 -8.90 30.50 -24.15
N GLU A 5 -7.86 31.27 -23.84
CA GLU A 5 -6.69 30.78 -23.12
C GLU A 5 -7.08 30.33 -21.70
N MET A 6 -7.89 31.13 -21.00
CA MET A 6 -8.35 30.82 -19.64
C MET A 6 -9.22 29.57 -19.58
N ASN A 7 -10.09 29.36 -20.57
CA ASN A 7 -10.88 28.14 -20.70
C ASN A 7 -10.01 26.91 -21.02
N VAL A 8 -8.96 27.08 -21.83
CA VAL A 8 -7.99 26.01 -22.12
C VAL A 8 -7.21 25.64 -20.86
N PHE A 9 -6.72 26.61 -20.09
CA PHE A 9 -6.02 26.34 -18.83
C PHE A 9 -6.93 25.64 -17.81
N LEU A 10 -8.19 26.06 -17.67
CA LEU A 10 -9.18 25.40 -16.81
C LEU A 10 -9.45 23.95 -17.25
N ALA A 11 -9.62 23.72 -18.55
CA ALA A 11 -9.83 22.38 -19.08
C ALA A 11 -8.62 21.47 -18.81
N VAL A 12 -7.40 21.96 -19.00
CA VAL A 12 -6.16 21.22 -18.72
C VAL A 12 -6.04 20.89 -17.23
N PHE A 13 -6.32 21.84 -16.33
CA PHE A 13 -6.31 21.59 -14.88
C PHE A 13 -7.37 20.57 -14.46
N CYS A 14 -8.57 20.62 -15.01
CA CYS A 14 -9.60 19.61 -14.76
C CYS A 14 -9.16 18.22 -15.21
N VAL A 15 -8.59 18.10 -16.42
CA VAL A 15 -8.11 16.80 -16.94
C VAL A 15 -6.96 16.24 -16.09
N LEU A 16 -6.01 17.08 -15.68
CA LEU A 16 -4.91 16.66 -14.81
C LEU A 16 -5.40 16.19 -13.44
N SER A 17 -6.39 16.88 -12.86
CA SER A 17 -6.97 16.50 -11.56
C SER A 17 -7.72 15.16 -11.62
N ILE A 18 -8.40 14.87 -12.73
CA ILE A 18 -9.10 13.60 -12.95
C ILE A 18 -8.11 12.45 -13.12
N LEU A 19 -6.97 12.68 -13.78
CA LEU A 19 -5.93 11.66 -13.98
C LEU A 19 -5.23 11.25 -12.67
N GLN A 20 -5.12 12.15 -11.69
CA GLN A 20 -4.52 11.86 -10.39
C GLN A 20 -5.42 11.00 -9.47
N LEU A 21 -6.72 10.86 -9.79
CA LEU A 21 -7.64 10.05 -8.99
C LEU A 21 -7.56 8.55 -9.34
N CYS A 22 -6.86 8.21 -10.43
CA CYS A 22 -6.72 6.85 -10.94
C CYS A 22 -5.42 6.16 -10.53
N ASP A 23 -4.74 6.63 -9.49
CA ASP A 23 -3.80 5.80 -8.73
C ASP A 23 -4.61 4.77 -7.92
N GLY A 24 -5.28 3.88 -8.66
CA GLY A 24 -5.89 2.70 -8.11
C GLY A 24 -4.83 1.98 -7.31
N VAL A 25 -5.10 1.79 -6.03
CA VAL A 25 -4.32 0.90 -5.18
C VAL A 25 -4.50 -0.50 -5.75
N SER A 26 -3.65 -0.84 -6.72
CA SER A 26 -3.37 -2.23 -7.08
C SER A 26 -2.58 -2.81 -5.91
N SER A 27 -3.27 -3.02 -4.79
CA SER A 27 -2.79 -3.92 -3.75
C SER A 27 -2.95 -5.32 -4.34
N SER A 28 -1.83 -6.01 -4.51
CA SER A 28 -1.82 -7.46 -4.77
C SER A 28 -2.06 -8.26 -3.49
N GLY A 29 -2.61 -7.61 -2.46
CA GLY A 29 -2.88 -8.18 -1.16
C GLY A 29 -4.31 -8.68 -1.04
N GLU A 30 -4.53 -9.61 -0.12
CA GLU A 30 -5.85 -10.10 0.20
C GLU A 30 -6.69 -8.97 0.84
N CYS A 31 -7.94 -8.86 0.42
CA CYS A 31 -8.89 -7.90 0.96
C CYS A 31 -10.13 -8.63 1.49
N TYR A 32 -10.67 -8.15 2.61
CA TYR A 32 -11.92 -8.64 3.16
C TYR A 32 -12.82 -7.51 3.61
N PHE A 33 -14.12 -7.79 3.68
CA PHE A 33 -15.12 -6.88 4.21
C PHE A 33 -15.88 -7.55 5.34
N ASN A 34 -15.95 -6.88 6.50
CA ASN A 34 -16.71 -7.34 7.65
C ASN A 34 -17.91 -6.42 7.87
N SER A 35 -19.09 -6.90 7.49
CA SER A 35 -20.35 -6.14 7.61
C SER A 35 -20.89 -6.00 9.03
N LYS A 36 -20.28 -6.70 9.99
CA LYS A 36 -20.68 -6.68 11.42
C LYS A 36 -19.67 -5.96 12.30
N ALA A 37 -18.53 -5.55 11.75
CA ALA A 37 -17.51 -4.82 12.50
C ALA A 37 -17.98 -3.38 12.78
N SER A 38 -17.72 -2.89 13.99
CA SER A 38 -17.80 -1.47 14.32
C SER A 38 -16.54 -0.75 13.85
N CYS A 39 -16.65 0.57 13.61
CA CYS A 39 -15.50 1.43 13.30
C CYS A 39 -14.72 1.78 14.58
N GLU A 40 -14.32 0.77 15.34
CA GLU A 40 -13.51 0.92 16.54
C GLU A 40 -12.28 0.03 16.46
N HIS A 41 -11.11 0.60 16.71
CA HIS A 41 -9.86 -0.15 16.78
C HIS A 41 -8.96 0.43 17.88
N ASN A 42 -8.42 -0.45 18.74
CA ASN A 42 -7.56 -0.09 19.87
C ASN A 42 -8.15 1.02 20.78
N GLY A 43 -9.47 0.98 21.01
CA GLY A 43 -10.20 1.94 21.85
C GLY A 43 -10.42 3.31 21.21
N ARG A 44 -10.07 3.48 19.93
CA ARG A 44 -10.37 4.67 19.14
C ARG A 44 -11.53 4.38 18.19
N VAL A 45 -12.50 5.28 18.18
CA VAL A 45 -13.61 5.29 17.23
C VAL A 45 -13.21 6.10 16.00
N PHE A 46 -13.56 5.59 14.82
CA PHE A 46 -13.24 6.14 13.51
C PHE A 46 -14.54 6.53 12.80
N ASP A 47 -14.51 7.69 12.12
CA ASP A 47 -15.64 8.18 11.35
C ASP A 47 -15.71 7.51 9.97
N ILE A 48 -16.83 7.68 9.26
CA ILE A 48 -16.98 7.16 7.90
C ILE A 48 -15.86 7.67 6.97
N GLY A 49 -15.22 6.75 6.26
CA GLY A 49 -14.10 7.04 5.36
C GLY A 49 -12.75 7.16 6.06
N ASP A 50 -12.69 7.15 7.39
CA ASP A 50 -11.42 7.10 8.10
C ASP A 50 -10.66 5.81 7.83
N VAL A 51 -9.33 5.92 7.86
CA VAL A 51 -8.40 4.85 7.54
C VAL A 51 -7.46 4.61 8.70
N TRP A 52 -7.20 3.34 9.01
CA TRP A 52 -6.16 2.94 9.96
C TRP A 52 -5.44 1.68 9.50
N ILE A 53 -4.29 1.40 10.13
CA ILE A 53 -3.54 0.16 9.92
C ILE A 53 -3.69 -0.67 11.20
N ASN A 54 -4.10 -1.92 11.07
CA ASN A 54 -4.18 -2.84 12.21
C ASN A 54 -2.83 -3.54 12.49
N ASP A 55 -2.75 -4.27 13.60
CA ASP A 55 -1.53 -4.99 14.00
C ASP A 55 -1.12 -6.09 13.01
N GLU A 56 -2.06 -6.55 12.19
CA GLU A 56 -1.85 -7.52 11.11
C GLU A 56 -1.41 -6.86 9.79
N CYS A 57 -1.16 -5.54 9.77
CA CYS A 57 -0.79 -4.75 8.60
C CYS A 57 -1.80 -4.77 7.46
N PHE A 58 -3.08 -4.74 7.81
CA PHE A 58 -4.15 -4.39 6.90
C PHE A 58 -4.47 -2.91 7.03
N GLN A 59 -4.57 -2.23 5.89
CA GLN A 59 -5.20 -0.92 5.81
C GLN A 59 -6.71 -1.11 5.81
N CYS A 60 -7.34 -0.64 6.87
CA CYS A 60 -8.78 -0.72 7.09
C CYS A 60 -9.44 0.64 6.85
N VAL A 61 -10.63 0.63 6.28
CA VAL A 61 -11.46 1.80 6.00
C VAL A 61 -12.82 1.60 6.65
N CYS A 62 -13.28 2.60 7.41
CA CYS A 62 -14.60 2.61 8.01
C CYS A 62 -15.66 2.93 6.95
N PHE A 63 -16.68 2.07 6.85
CA PHE A 63 -17.86 2.28 6.02
C PHE A 63 -19.13 2.31 6.87
N GLU A 64 -19.11 2.95 8.04
CA GLU A 64 -20.31 3.07 8.89
C GLU A 64 -21.52 3.59 8.07
N PRO A 65 -22.72 2.98 8.18
CA PRO A 65 -23.14 1.88 9.07
C PRO A 65 -22.97 0.47 8.50
N PHE A 66 -22.27 0.30 7.38
CA PHE A 66 -22.18 -0.95 6.63
C PHE A 66 -21.10 -1.91 7.11
N GLY A 67 -20.06 -1.42 7.79
CA GLY A 67 -18.99 -2.23 8.35
C GLY A 67 -17.59 -1.69 8.06
N VAL A 68 -16.61 -2.58 8.01
CA VAL A 68 -15.19 -2.23 7.82
C VAL A 68 -14.59 -3.08 6.70
N GLY A 69 -13.93 -2.43 5.74
CA GLY A 69 -13.16 -3.09 4.70
C GLY A 69 -11.67 -3.00 5.01
N CYS A 70 -10.93 -4.10 4.89
CA CYS A 70 -9.50 -4.16 5.18
C CYS A 70 -8.76 -4.85 4.04
N CYS A 71 -7.60 -4.32 3.67
CA CYS A 71 -6.71 -4.88 2.65
C CYS A 71 -5.28 -4.99 3.16
N GLU A 72 -4.60 -6.08 2.84
CA GLU A 72 -3.18 -6.24 3.18
C GLU A 72 -2.37 -5.09 2.59
N LEU A 73 -1.50 -4.49 3.42
CA LEU A 73 -0.71 -3.33 3.06
C LEU A 73 0.60 -3.77 2.38
N GLY A 74 0.87 -3.15 1.23
CA GLY A 74 2.13 -3.31 0.50
C GLY A 74 2.00 -4.16 -0.76
N LYS A 75 2.94 -3.98 -1.69
CA LYS A 75 3.03 -4.85 -2.86
C LYS A 75 3.70 -6.14 -2.43
N GLN A 76 3.04 -7.27 -2.63
CA GLN A 76 3.65 -8.54 -2.32
C GLN A 76 4.74 -8.83 -3.35
N PRO A 77 5.99 -9.06 -2.91
CA PRO A 77 7.09 -9.33 -3.82
C PRO A 77 6.85 -10.63 -4.60
N VAL A 78 6.88 -10.55 -5.93
CA VAL A 78 6.75 -11.69 -6.84
C VAL A 78 8.08 -11.98 -7.55
N ASP A 79 8.21 -13.18 -8.11
CA ASP A 79 9.33 -13.59 -8.97
C ASP A 79 10.73 -13.53 -8.32
N TYR A 80 10.82 -13.72 -6.99
CA TYR A 80 12.11 -13.91 -6.34
C TYR A 80 12.61 -15.37 -6.48
N PRO A 81 13.93 -15.57 -6.52
CA PRO A 81 14.51 -16.91 -6.61
C PRO A 81 14.15 -17.86 -5.44
N PRO A 82 14.15 -19.19 -5.64
CA PRO A 82 13.65 -20.17 -4.65
C PRO A 82 14.49 -20.29 -3.36
N TRP A 83 15.76 -19.90 -3.39
CA TRP A 83 16.64 -19.76 -2.22
C TRP A 83 16.40 -18.50 -1.38
N CYS A 84 15.42 -17.68 -1.76
CA CYS A 84 14.98 -16.51 -1.02
C CYS A 84 13.54 -16.69 -0.51
N GLU A 85 13.15 -15.87 0.45
CA GLU A 85 11.79 -15.83 0.98
C GLU A 85 11.40 -14.40 1.34
N ALA A 86 10.11 -14.13 1.23
CA ALA A 86 9.51 -12.87 1.64
C ALA A 86 9.19 -12.91 3.13
N ILE A 87 9.74 -11.97 3.90
CA ILE A 87 9.47 -11.81 5.33
C ILE A 87 8.90 -10.41 5.59
N ARG A 88 7.95 -10.32 6.51
CA ARG A 88 7.47 -9.03 7.02
C ARG A 88 8.48 -8.48 8.02
N LYS A 89 8.85 -7.21 7.90
CA LYS A 89 9.69 -6.53 8.88
C LYS A 89 8.93 -6.38 10.21
N ALA A 90 9.60 -6.54 11.35
CA ALA A 90 8.94 -6.56 12.65
C ALA A 90 8.44 -5.18 13.10
N ASP A 91 9.10 -4.13 12.63
CA ASP A 91 8.88 -2.72 12.95
C ASP A 91 8.03 -1.99 11.91
N SER A 92 7.71 -2.64 10.79
CA SER A 92 6.97 -2.03 9.70
C SER A 92 6.10 -3.03 8.94
N CYS A 93 5.02 -2.51 8.34
CA CYS A 93 4.16 -3.25 7.42
C CYS A 93 4.78 -3.46 6.02
N THR A 94 6.11 -3.52 5.94
CA THR A 94 6.81 -3.72 4.67
C THR A 94 7.36 -5.13 4.59
N VAL A 95 7.30 -5.69 3.39
CA VAL A 95 7.81 -7.04 3.10
C VAL A 95 9.18 -6.90 2.46
N ALA A 96 10.18 -7.57 3.04
CA ALA A 96 11.52 -7.69 2.49
C ALA A 96 11.73 -9.10 1.96
N VAL A 97 12.51 -9.26 0.89
CA VAL A 97 12.93 -10.59 0.43
C VAL A 97 14.36 -10.82 0.88
N VAL A 98 14.55 -11.87 1.68
CA VAL A 98 15.82 -12.22 2.30
C VAL A 98 16.29 -13.60 1.87
N MET A 99 17.56 -13.90 2.09
CA MET A 99 18.08 -15.25 1.82
C MET A 99 17.63 -16.22 2.91
N LYS A 100 17.09 -17.39 2.52
CA LYS A 100 16.71 -18.47 3.45
C LYS A 100 17.88 -18.96 4.31
N ALA A 101 19.09 -18.94 3.74
CA ALA A 101 20.30 -19.34 4.46
C ALA A 101 20.72 -18.32 5.54
N ASN A 102 20.33 -17.04 5.40
CA ASN A 102 20.64 -16.00 6.36
C ASN A 102 19.68 -14.80 6.18
N HIS A 103 18.68 -14.72 7.06
CA HIS A 103 17.63 -13.69 6.98
C HIS A 103 18.15 -12.27 7.25
N LYS A 104 19.41 -12.12 7.70
CA LYS A 104 20.06 -10.80 7.86
C LYS A 104 20.52 -10.21 6.53
N LEU A 105 20.57 -11.01 5.46
CA LEU A 105 21.05 -10.58 4.17
C LEU A 105 19.89 -10.42 3.19
N PRO A 106 19.75 -9.25 2.55
CA PRO A 106 18.74 -9.06 1.53
C PRO A 106 19.02 -9.96 0.32
N CYS A 107 17.97 -10.47 -0.29
CA CYS A 107 18.07 -11.22 -1.53
C CYS A 107 18.31 -10.24 -2.69
N LEU A 108 19.42 -10.41 -3.40
CA LEU A 108 19.76 -9.60 -4.56
C LEU A 108 19.60 -10.46 -5.82
N PHE A 109 18.66 -10.11 -6.70
CA PHE A 109 18.45 -10.79 -7.98
C PHE A 109 18.59 -9.82 -9.17
N GLY A 110 19.42 -10.21 -10.14
CA GLY A 110 19.43 -9.78 -11.55
C GLY A 110 19.20 -8.29 -11.90
N GLY A 111 20.28 -7.54 -12.11
CA GLY A 111 20.44 -6.64 -13.27
C GLY A 111 19.75 -5.27 -13.32
N LYS A 112 18.64 -5.00 -12.61
CA LYS A 112 18.06 -3.64 -12.51
C LYS A 112 17.56 -3.35 -11.10
N SER A 113 18.52 -3.26 -10.18
CA SER A 113 18.38 -2.93 -8.76
C SER A 113 18.00 -1.46 -8.48
N ARG A 114 16.98 -0.95 -9.17
CA ARG A 114 16.29 0.28 -8.73
C ARG A 114 14.96 0.01 -8.05
N LEU A 115 14.35 -1.17 -8.25
CA LEU A 115 13.00 -1.44 -7.72
C LEU A 115 13.00 -2.05 -6.31
N TRP A 116 14.06 -2.76 -5.93
CA TRP A 116 14.17 -3.46 -4.63
C TRP A 116 15.18 -2.84 -3.67
N LYS A 117 15.89 -1.82 -4.13
CA LYS A 117 17.04 -1.27 -3.40
C LYS A 117 16.62 -0.34 -2.26
N SER A 118 15.50 0.39 -2.41
CA SER A 118 15.02 1.29 -1.35
C SER A 118 14.24 0.59 -0.24
N GLU A 119 13.64 -0.58 -0.49
CA GLU A 119 12.87 -1.32 0.53
C GLU A 119 13.73 -2.33 1.32
N ASN A 120 14.88 -2.72 0.76
CA ASN A 120 15.87 -3.60 1.38
C ASN A 120 17.08 -2.83 1.93
N ASP A 121 16.94 -1.55 2.26
CA ASP A 121 17.95 -0.89 3.08
C ASP A 121 18.12 -1.69 4.38
N ALA A 122 19.39 -1.83 4.78
CA ALA A 122 19.86 -2.81 5.74
C ALA A 122 18.98 -2.84 7.00
N LEU A 123 18.73 -4.05 7.50
CA LEU A 123 18.07 -4.29 8.80
C LEU A 123 18.91 -3.81 10.00
N PHE A 124 19.87 -2.90 9.79
CA PHE A 124 20.78 -2.34 10.78
C PHE A 124 21.18 -0.91 10.41
#